data_AF-A0A7S3GR10-F1
#
_entry.id   AF-A0A7S3GR10-F1
#
_cell.length_a   1.000
_cell.length_b   1.000
_cell.length_c   1.000
_cell.angle_alpha   90.00
_cell.angle_beta   90.00
_cell.angle_gamma   90.00
#
_symmetry.space_group_name_H-M   'P 1'
#
loop_
_entity.id
_entity.type
_entity.pdbx_description
1 polymer ?
#
loop_
_entity_poly.entity_id
_entity_poly.type
_entity_poly.pdbx_seq_one_letter_code
_entity_poly.pdbx_strand_id
1 'polypeptide(L)'
;DFCLRVSPTGVDLNRNWDEHWQPDAVFSASDTNPGPKPFSEPETQAFRELVTKYQPTTFLTIHSGTRGMYMPWAFDMQHLASRNEPQMMEILRKLDKDHCQCPFGAAGREVG
;
A
#
# COMPACT_ATOMS: atom_id res chain seq x y z
N ASP A 1 24.03 -2.86 6.37
CA ASP A 1 23.00 -3.46 5.51
C ASP A 1 21.79 -3.98 6.29
N PHE A 2 21.01 -3.09 6.92
CA PHE A 2 19.80 -3.47 7.68
C PHE A 2 18.52 -2.77 7.20
N CYS A 3 18.58 -2.04 6.09
CA CYS A 3 17.44 -1.27 5.55
C CYS A 3 16.99 -1.82 4.19
N LEU A 4 16.94 -3.15 4.05
CA LEU A 4 16.40 -3.77 2.83
C LEU A 4 14.88 -3.71 2.85
N ARG A 5 14.29 -3.28 1.74
CA ARG A 5 12.84 -3.18 1.54
C ARG A 5 12.20 -4.53 1.22
N VAL A 6 13.01 -5.49 0.76
CA VAL A 6 12.57 -6.77 0.23
C VAL A 6 12.71 -7.92 1.23
N SER A 7 11.95 -8.99 1.02
CA SER A 7 12.11 -10.26 1.72
C SER A 7 13.48 -10.91 1.41
N PRO A 8 13.90 -11.97 2.14
CA PRO A 8 15.16 -12.66 1.86
C PRO A 8 15.28 -13.23 0.44
N THR A 9 14.15 -13.46 -0.25
CA THR A 9 14.07 -13.91 -1.65
C THR A 9 14.03 -12.76 -2.65
N GLY A 10 14.08 -11.51 -2.18
CA GLY A 10 14.08 -10.31 -3.01
C GLY A 10 12.70 -9.85 -3.45
N VAL A 11 11.63 -10.19 -2.73
CA VAL A 11 10.24 -9.77 -3.05
C VAL A 11 9.84 -8.55 -2.22
N ASP A 12 9.25 -7.53 -2.84
CA ASP A 12 8.59 -6.42 -2.16
C ASP A 12 7.20 -6.86 -1.69
N LEU A 13 7.03 -7.03 -0.38
CA LEU A 13 5.74 -7.42 0.22
C LEU A 13 4.62 -6.41 -0.09
N ASN A 14 4.93 -5.13 -0.35
CA ASN A 14 3.96 -4.12 -0.75
C ASN A 14 3.66 -4.12 -2.26
N ARG A 15 4.12 -5.13 -2.98
CA ARG A 15 3.78 -5.43 -4.39
C ARG A 15 3.22 -6.84 -4.57
N ASN A 16 3.19 -7.66 -3.52
CA ASN A 16 2.83 -9.08 -3.55
C ASN A 16 1.33 -9.37 -3.30
N TRP A 17 0.46 -8.39 -3.51
CA TRP A 17 -1.00 -8.49 -3.32
C TRP A 17 -1.70 -8.78 -4.66
N ASP A 18 -2.94 -9.30 -4.67
CA ASP A 18 -3.67 -9.54 -5.94
C ASP A 18 -4.36 -8.31 -6.54
N GLU A 19 -4.29 -7.17 -5.87
CA GLU A 19 -4.86 -5.92 -6.34
C GLU A 19 -4.01 -5.35 -7.49
N HIS A 20 -4.50 -5.51 -8.72
CA HIS A 20 -3.83 -5.07 -9.96
C HIS A 20 -2.37 -5.54 -10.09
N TRP A 21 -2.09 -6.76 -9.61
CA TRP A 21 -0.77 -7.36 -9.71
C TRP A 21 -0.30 -7.48 -11.16
N GLN A 22 0.95 -7.14 -11.43
CA GLN A 22 1.58 -7.29 -12.74
C GLN A 22 2.92 -8.03 -12.59
N PRO A 23 3.20 -9.05 -13.42
CA PRO A 23 4.48 -9.76 -13.38
C PRO A 23 5.63 -8.85 -13.80
N ASP A 24 5.36 -7.86 -14.65
CA ASP A 24 6.33 -6.98 -15.29
C ASP A 24 6.37 -5.57 -14.68
N ALA A 25 5.84 -5.39 -13.45
CA ALA A 25 5.83 -4.10 -12.77
C ALA A 25 7.27 -3.54 -12.70
N VAL A 26 7.50 -2.48 -13.48
CA VAL A 26 8.79 -1.93 -13.94
C VAL A 26 9.96 -2.14 -12.97
N PHE A 27 10.90 -2.98 -13.42
CA PHE A 27 12.15 -3.40 -12.77
C PHE A 27 13.26 -2.33 -12.79
N SER A 28 12.95 -1.05 -12.56
CA SER A 28 13.98 -0.01 -12.51
C SER A 28 14.71 0.05 -11.16
N ALA A 29 14.08 -0.47 -10.10
CA ALA A 29 14.67 -0.64 -8.78
C ALA A 29 14.68 -2.13 -8.41
N SER A 30 15.78 -2.61 -7.83
CA SER A 30 15.89 -3.96 -7.26
C SER A 30 14.81 -4.28 -6.22
N ASP A 31 14.14 -3.24 -5.71
CA ASP A 31 13.35 -3.29 -4.49
C ASP A 31 11.84 -3.23 -4.75
N THR A 32 11.38 -3.45 -5.99
CA THR A 32 9.95 -3.44 -6.37
C THR A 32 9.47 -4.75 -7.00
N ASN A 33 10.27 -5.82 -6.93
CA ASN A 33 9.91 -7.14 -7.44
C ASN A 33 8.62 -7.66 -6.76
N PRO A 34 7.53 -7.92 -7.51
CA PRO A 34 6.25 -8.33 -6.95
C PRO A 34 6.18 -9.83 -6.60
N GLY A 35 7.24 -10.59 -6.88
CA GLY A 35 7.28 -12.04 -6.73
C GLY A 35 6.70 -12.80 -7.93
N PRO A 36 6.69 -14.14 -7.92
CA PRO A 36 6.26 -14.95 -9.06
C PRO A 36 4.75 -14.99 -9.31
N LYS A 37 3.93 -14.61 -8.32
CA LYS A 37 2.46 -14.53 -8.38
C LYS A 37 1.91 -13.74 -7.17
N PRO A 38 0.66 -13.26 -7.19
CA PRO A 38 0.03 -12.70 -6.01
C PRO A 38 0.08 -13.67 -4.82
N PHE A 39 0.33 -13.13 -3.62
CA PHE A 39 0.44 -13.88 -2.38
C PHE A 39 1.43 -15.05 -2.48
N SER A 40 2.58 -14.84 -3.11
CA SER A 40 3.65 -15.87 -3.16
C SER A 40 4.45 -15.94 -1.86
N GLU A 41 4.50 -14.86 -1.10
CA GLU A 41 5.27 -14.79 0.15
C GLU A 41 4.44 -15.30 1.35
N PRO A 42 5.02 -16.03 2.31
CA PRO A 42 4.30 -16.56 3.46
C PRO A 42 3.71 -15.44 4.35
N GLU A 43 4.35 -14.27 4.42
CA GLU A 43 3.88 -13.12 5.19
C GLU A 43 2.55 -12.58 4.64
N THR A 44 2.42 -12.43 3.32
CA THR A 44 1.19 -11.92 2.69
C THR A 44 0.08 -12.97 2.70
N GLN A 45 0.42 -14.26 2.61
CA GLN A 45 -0.53 -15.36 2.81
C GLN A 45 -1.11 -15.36 4.23
N ALA A 46 -0.25 -15.31 5.25
CA ALA A 46 -0.68 -15.30 6.65
C ALA A 46 -1.55 -14.07 6.96
N PHE A 47 -1.17 -12.90 6.44
CA PHE A 47 -1.96 -11.69 6.63
C PHE A 47 -3.32 -11.79 5.95
N ARG A 48 -3.40 -12.29 4.71
CA ARG A 48 -4.66 -12.52 3.98
C ARG A 48 -5.60 -13.43 4.75
N GLU A 49 -5.10 -14.54 5.29
CA GLU A 49 -5.87 -15.47 6.10
C GLU A 49 -6.42 -14.78 7.35
N LEU A 50 -5.57 -14.02 8.06
CA LEU A 50 -5.95 -13.30 9.26
C LEU A 50 -7.08 -12.30 8.99
N VAL A 51 -6.96 -11.44 7.96
CA VAL A 51 -7.99 -10.42 7.69
C VAL A 51 -9.27 -11.00 7.13
N THR A 52 -9.19 -12.10 6.38
CA THR A 52 -10.36 -12.83 5.88
C THR A 52 -11.15 -13.43 7.04
N LYS A 53 -10.45 -13.98 8.05
CA LYS A 53 -11.08 -14.56 9.24
C LYS A 53 -11.60 -13.49 10.21
N TYR A 54 -10.80 -12.46 10.47
CA TYR A 54 -11.10 -11.42 11.46
C TYR A 54 -12.12 -10.39 10.95
N GLN A 55 -12.15 -10.13 9.64
CA GLN A 55 -13.01 -9.11 9.01
C GLN A 55 -12.89 -7.73 9.67
N PRO A 56 -11.69 -7.12 9.68
CA PRO A 56 -11.50 -5.80 10.27
C PRO A 56 -12.32 -4.74 9.54
N THR A 57 -12.78 -3.72 10.27
CA THR A 57 -13.45 -2.55 9.69
C THR A 57 -12.47 -1.53 9.13
N THR A 58 -11.18 -1.65 9.45
CA THR A 58 -10.15 -0.66 9.11
C THR A 58 -8.84 -1.36 8.79
N PHE A 59 -8.17 -0.89 7.73
CA PHE A 59 -6.84 -1.31 7.33
C PHE A 59 -5.92 -0.07 7.36
N LEU A 60 -4.84 -0.14 8.14
CA LEU A 60 -3.85 0.92 8.29
C LEU A 60 -2.46 0.32 8.15
N THR A 61 -1.66 0.84 7.23
CA THR A 61 -0.26 0.45 7.03
C THR A 61 0.64 1.65 7.25
N ILE A 62 1.73 1.45 7.97
CA ILE A 62 2.70 2.49 8.30
C ILE A 62 3.99 2.21 7.54
N HIS A 63 4.46 3.22 6.81
CA HIS A 63 5.74 3.22 6.12
C HIS A 63 6.57 4.44 6.55
N SER A 64 7.87 4.41 6.28
CA SER A 64 8.79 5.53 6.53
C SER A 64 9.58 5.90 5.26
N GLY A 65 10.14 7.10 5.24
CA GLY A 65 10.97 7.62 4.14
C GLY A 65 10.34 8.82 3.42
N THR A 66 9.01 8.86 3.36
CA THR A 66 8.23 10.00 2.83
C THR A 66 7.19 10.44 3.84
N ARG A 67 7.00 11.76 3.98
CA ARG A 67 5.95 12.34 4.85
C ARG A 67 4.67 12.53 4.05
N GLY A 68 3.63 11.75 4.36
CA GLY A 68 2.31 11.87 3.74
C GLY A 68 1.33 10.83 4.29
N MET A 69 0.04 11.02 3.99
CA MET A 69 -1.02 10.10 4.40
C MET A 69 -1.90 9.75 3.22
N TYR A 70 -1.93 8.49 2.83
CA TYR A 70 -2.56 8.09 1.57
C TYR A 70 -3.73 7.13 1.78
N MET A 71 -4.65 7.20 0.85
CA MET A 71 -5.77 6.27 0.71
C MET A 71 -5.78 5.70 -0.72
N PRO A 72 -6.57 4.65 -0.99
CA PRO A 72 -6.65 4.08 -2.33
C PRO A 72 -7.17 5.07 -3.39
N TRP A 73 -6.84 4.88 -4.67
CA TRP A 73 -5.99 3.81 -5.21
C TRP A 73 -4.54 4.27 -5.43
N ALA A 74 -3.66 3.29 -5.62
CA ALA A 74 -2.23 3.49 -5.87
C ALA A 74 -1.73 2.85 -7.18
N PHE A 75 -2.54 2.01 -7.83
CA PHE A 75 -2.11 1.26 -9.01
C PHE A 75 -2.11 2.09 -10.30
N ASP A 76 -2.87 3.20 -10.33
CA ASP A 76 -2.81 4.23 -11.37
C ASP A 76 -3.30 5.60 -10.85
N MET A 77 -3.15 6.63 -11.69
CA MET A 77 -3.57 8.02 -11.40
C MET A 77 -5.05 8.30 -11.68
N GLN A 78 -5.74 7.40 -12.39
CA GLN A 78 -7.05 7.67 -12.99
C GLN A 78 -8.16 7.29 -12.03
N HIS A 79 -8.05 6.12 -11.41
CA HIS A 79 -9.08 5.54 -10.56
C HIS A 79 -9.01 6.08 -9.12
N LEU A 80 -10.18 6.40 -8.57
CA LEU A 80 -10.34 6.79 -7.17
C LEU A 80 -11.13 5.71 -6.42
N ALA A 81 -10.92 5.63 -5.10
CA ALA A 81 -11.77 4.80 -4.25
C ALA A 81 -13.23 5.25 -4.39
N SER A 82 -14.14 4.30 -4.62
CA SER A 82 -15.59 4.55 -4.56
C SER A 82 -16.16 4.12 -3.20
N ARG A 83 -15.59 3.07 -2.61
CA ARG A 83 -16.00 2.54 -1.31
C ARG A 83 -15.34 3.34 -0.18
N ASN A 84 -16.16 3.86 0.72
CA ASN A 84 -15.74 4.59 1.94
C ASN A 84 -14.83 5.81 1.69
N GLU A 85 -14.79 6.34 0.47
CA GLU A 85 -13.93 7.48 0.12
C GLU A 85 -14.20 8.72 1.00
N PRO A 86 -15.46 9.15 1.21
CA PRO A 86 -15.72 10.34 2.03
C PRO A 86 -15.22 10.17 3.46
N GLN A 87 -15.38 8.98 4.05
CA GLN A 87 -14.95 8.67 5.41
C GLN A 87 -13.42 8.64 5.52
N MET A 88 -12.72 8.05 4.55
CA MET A 88 -11.26 8.08 4.53
C MET A 88 -10.73 9.52 4.40
N MET A 89 -11.30 10.31 3.49
CA MET A 89 -10.91 11.71 3.32
C MET A 89 -11.19 12.56 4.56
N GLU A 90 -12.27 12.31 5.30
CA GLU A 90 -12.56 12.99 6.57
C GLU A 90 -11.47 12.70 7.61
N ILE A 91 -11.05 11.43 7.75
CA ILE A 91 -9.96 11.03 8.65
C ILE A 91 -8.66 11.74 8.26
N LEU A 92 -8.30 11.72 6.98
CA LEU A 92 -7.07 12.36 6.49
C LEU A 92 -7.06 13.87 6.75
N ARG A 93 -8.16 14.58 6.45
CA ARG A 93 -8.28 16.03 6.72
C ARG A 93 -8.15 16.37 8.19
N LYS A 94 -8.76 15.56 9.07
CA LYS A 94 -8.68 15.77 10.51
C LYS A 94 -7.26 15.59 11.03
N LEU A 95 -6.60 14.50 10.62
CA LEU A 95 -5.21 14.22 11.00
C LEU A 95 -4.24 15.26 10.44
N ASP A 96 -4.48 15.76 9.22
CA ASP A 96 -3.63 16.77 8.60
C ASP A 96 -3.68 18.08 9.40
N LYS A 97 -4.90 18.56 9.69
CA LYS A 97 -5.15 19.78 10.45
C LYS A 97 -4.46 19.77 11.81
N ASP A 98 -4.55 18.66 12.52
CA ASP A 98 -4.15 18.58 13.93
C ASP A 98 -2.71 18.09 14.11
N HIS A 99 -2.15 17.36 13.13
CA HIS A 99 -0.88 16.63 13.31
C HIS A 99 0.07 16.68 12.10
N CYS A 100 -0.39 16.36 10.89
CA CYS A 100 0.52 16.00 9.82
C CYS A 100 1.05 17.18 9.01
N GLN A 101 0.20 18.15 8.62
CA GLN A 101 0.55 19.24 7.69
C GLN A 101 1.35 18.71 6.50
N CYS A 102 0.79 17.72 5.79
CA CYS A 102 1.48 16.93 4.78
C CYS A 102 0.54 16.58 3.62
N PRO A 103 1.09 16.17 2.46
CA PRO A 103 0.26 15.69 1.35
C PRO A 103 -0.62 14.52 1.79
N PHE A 104 -1.90 14.57 1.40
CA PHE A 104 -2.84 13.50 1.68
C PHE A 104 -3.86 13.32 0.55
N GLY A 105 -4.34 12.10 0.35
CA GLY A 105 -5.33 11.78 -0.69
C GLY A 105 -5.10 10.43 -1.34
N ALA A 106 -5.61 10.26 -2.56
CA ALA A 106 -5.41 9.05 -3.33
C ALA A 106 -3.93 8.88 -3.69
N ALA A 107 -3.31 7.77 -3.29
CA ALA A 107 -1.88 7.54 -3.42
C ALA A 107 -1.37 7.76 -4.85
N GLY A 108 -2.05 7.21 -5.87
CA GLY A 108 -1.63 7.36 -7.27
C GLY A 108 -1.67 8.81 -7.76
N ARG A 109 -2.50 9.68 -7.19
CA ARG A 109 -2.51 11.10 -7.58
C ARG A 109 -1.49 11.94 -6.83
N GLU A 110 -1.24 11.60 -5.57
CA GLU A 110 -0.37 12.40 -4.70
C GLU A 110 1.11 12.06 -4.84
N VAL A 111 1.47 10.80 -5.16
CA VAL A 111 2.87 10.34 -5.16
C VAL A 111 3.36 9.66 -6.43
N GLY A 112 2.53 9.47 -7.47
CA GLY A 112 3.01 8.97 -8.76
C GLY A 112 1.95 8.39 -9.69
#